data_AF-A0A950UA77-F1
#
_entry.id   AF-A0A950UA77-F1
#
_cell.length_a   1.000
_cell.length_b   1.000
_cell.length_c   1.000
_cell.angle_alpha   90.00
_cell.angle_beta   90.00
_cell.angle_gamma   90.00
#
_symmetry.space_group_name_H-M   'P 1'
#
loop_
_entity.id
_entity.type
_entity.pdbx_description
1 polymer ?
#
loop_
_entity_poly.entity_id
_entity_poly.type
_entity_poly.pdbx_seq_one_letter_code
_entity_poly.pdbx_strand_id
1 'polypeptide(L)' 'MTDDLIRPGEIAFRLDLTAAQLKIVHTALKSLFDDLGHEERDVKEVVAAVLDKLPNEHEIRAIDLNRELRRTAKG' A
#
# COMPACT_ATOMS: atom_id res chain seq x y z
N MET A 1 31.15 -7.14 -2.60
CA MET A 1 30.17 -6.05 -2.46
C MET A 1 28.78 -6.65 -2.60
N THR A 2 28.26 -7.27 -1.55
CA THR A 2 26.97 -8.01 -1.54
C THR A 2 26.21 -7.79 -0.23
N ASP A 3 26.62 -6.79 0.56
CA ASP A 3 26.19 -6.64 1.96
C ASP A 3 24.90 -5.82 2.14
N ASP A 4 24.27 -5.37 1.06
CA ASP A 4 23.11 -4.45 1.09
C ASP A 4 21.80 -5.12 0.62
N LEU A 5 21.78 -6.45 0.51
CA LEU A 5 20.57 -7.19 0.17
C LEU A 5 19.77 -7.51 1.45
N ILE A 6 18.52 -7.07 1.49
CA ILE A 6 17.55 -7.44 2.54
C ILE A 6 17.48 -8.96 2.63
N ARG A 7 17.70 -9.51 3.82
CA ARG A 7 17.72 -10.96 4.00
C ARG A 7 16.29 -11.54 3.93
N PRO A 8 16.12 -12.78 3.47
CA PRO A 8 14.81 -13.45 3.51
C PRO A 8 14.24 -13.45 4.94
N GLY A 9 13.03 -12.92 5.10
CA GLY A 9 12.35 -12.81 6.40
C GLY A 9 12.68 -11.54 7.20
N GLU A 10 13.60 -10.70 6.71
CA GLU A 10 13.90 -9.40 7.31
C GLU A 10 12.89 -8.35 6.83
N ILE A 11 12.40 -7.51 7.75
CA ILE A 11 11.56 -6.37 7.39
C ILE A 11 12.46 -5.33 6.72
N ALA A 12 12.35 -5.24 5.40
CA ALA A 12 13.08 -4.28 4.58
C ALA A 12 12.86 -2.83 5.01
N PHE A 13 11.61 -2.49 5.32
CA PHE A 13 11.16 -1.16 5.67
C PHE A 13 9.83 -1.24 6.41
N ARG A 14 9.67 -0.38 7.41
CA ARG A 14 8.39 -0.17 8.10
C ARG A 14 7.84 1.18 7.66
N LEU A 15 6.59 1.18 7.20
CA LEU A 15 5.90 2.36 6.72
C LEU A 15 4.77 2.69 7.70
N ASP A 16 4.91 3.80 8.42
CA ASP A 16 3.83 4.29 9.27
C ASP A 16 2.93 5.21 8.43
N LEU A 17 1.73 4.72 8.10
CA LEU A 17 0.74 5.44 7.30
C LEU A 17 -0.34 6.02 8.19
N THR A 18 -0.63 7.31 8.01
CA THR A 18 -1.89 7.89 8.51
C THR A 18 -3.09 7.26 7.79
N ALA A 19 -4.29 7.36 8.37
CA ALA A 19 -5.51 6.85 7.73
C ALA A 19 -5.73 7.43 6.32
N ALA A 20 -5.47 8.73 6.12
CA ALA A 20 -5.53 9.36 4.80
C ALA A 20 -4.54 8.73 3.81
N GLN A 21 -3.27 8.61 4.21
CA GLN A 21 -2.24 8.02 3.34
C GLN A 21 -2.53 6.54 3.05
N LEU A 22 -3.02 5.79 4.04
CA LEU A 22 -3.40 4.39 3.87
C LEU A 22 -4.51 4.22 2.81
N LYS A 23 -5.55 5.06 2.87
CA LYS A 23 -6.62 5.04 1.86
C LYS A 23 -6.10 5.38 0.47
N ILE A 24 -5.22 6.37 0.36
CA ILE A 24 -4.61 6.76 -0.92
C ILE A 24 -3.75 5.62 -1.47
N VAL A 25 -2.86 5.05 -0.67
CA VAL A 25 -1.94 3.97 -1.08
C VAL A 25 -2.73 2.73 -1.51
N HIS A 26 -3.72 2.30 -0.73
CA HIS A 26 -4.56 1.15 -1.10
C HIS A 26 -5.27 1.41 -2.44
N THR A 27 -5.88 2.59 -2.62
CA THR A 27 -6.60 2.93 -3.86
C THR A 27 -5.66 2.94 -5.06
N ALA A 28 -4.49 3.57 -4.94
CA ALA A 28 -3.50 3.63 -6.01
C ALA A 28 -2.95 2.24 -6.39
N LEU A 29 -2.64 1.40 -5.40
CA LEU A 29 -2.17 0.03 -5.63
C LEU A 29 -3.27 -0.85 -6.25
N LYS A 30 -4.52 -0.65 -5.85
CA LYS A 30 -5.66 -1.37 -6.44
C LYS A 30 -5.85 -0.97 -7.91
N SER A 31 -5.82 0.32 -8.23
CA SER A 31 -5.86 0.80 -9.61
C SER A 31 -4.70 0.25 -10.44
N LEU A 32 -3.47 0.28 -9.92
CA LEU A 32 -2.32 -0.34 -10.57
C LEU A 32 -2.56 -1.83 -10.83
N PHE A 33 -3.00 -2.58 -9.82
CA PHE A 33 -3.25 -4.02 -9.96
C PHE A 33 -4.29 -4.34 -11.05
N ASP A 34 -5.35 -3.54 -11.12
CA ASP A 34 -6.42 -3.70 -12.09
C ASP A 34 -5.96 -3.35 -13.52
N ASP A 35 -5.01 -2.41 -13.66
CA ASP A 35 -4.42 -2.01 -14.94
C ASP A 35 -3.32 -2.98 -15.45
N LEU A 36 -2.71 -3.79 -14.58
CA LEU A 36 -1.67 -4.77 -14.96
C LEU A 36 -2.24 -5.95 -15.77
N GLY A 37 -1.63 -6.20 -16.93
CA GLY A 37 -2.01 -7.22 -17.90
C GLY A 37 -1.31 -8.57 -17.69
N HIS A 38 -1.38 -9.41 -18.73
CA HIS A 38 -0.85 -10.78 -18.72
C HIS A 38 0.67 -10.85 -18.84
N GLU A 39 1.30 -9.83 -19.40
CA GLU A 39 2.77 -9.78 -19.53
C GLU A 39 3.43 -9.33 -18.21
N GLU A 40 2.71 -8.62 -17.35
CA GLU A 40 3.23 -8.11 -16.08
C GLU A 40 2.89 -9.00 -14.86
N ARG A 41 2.77 -10.32 -15.05
CA ARG A 41 2.38 -11.26 -13.98
C ARG A 41 3.22 -11.14 -12.72
N ASP A 42 4.54 -11.04 -12.85
CA ASP A 42 5.44 -10.95 -11.70
C ASP A 42 5.18 -9.68 -10.89
N VAL A 43 4.95 -8.55 -11.56
CA VAL A 43 4.59 -7.29 -10.91
C VAL A 43 3.22 -7.39 -10.25
N LYS A 44 2.27 -8.03 -10.92
CA LYS A 44 0.91 -8.25 -10.43
C LYS A 44 0.90 -9.09 -9.15
N GLU A 45 1.74 -10.13 -9.08
CA GLU A 45 1.93 -10.96 -7.89
C GLU A 45 2.53 -10.16 -6.73
N VAL A 46 3.53 -9.30 -7.00
CA VAL A 46 4.10 -8.42 -5.97
C VAL A 46 3.06 -7.42 -5.45
N VAL A 47 2.31 -6.76 -6.33
CA VAL A 47 1.26 -5.82 -5.92
C VAL A 47 0.17 -6.53 -5.11
N ALA A 48 -0.24 -7.73 -5.51
CA ALA A 48 -1.18 -8.55 -4.75
C ALA A 48 -0.65 -8.86 -3.34
N ALA A 49 0.62 -9.27 -3.23
CA ALA A 49 1.24 -9.57 -1.94
C ALA A 49 1.41 -8.34 -1.03
N VAL A 50 1.49 -7.13 -1.61
CA VAL A 50 1.46 -5.88 -0.84
C VAL A 50 0.03 -5.55 -0.40
N LEU A 51 -0.96 -5.68 -1.30
CA LEU A 51 -2.37 -5.44 -0.97
C LEU A 51 -2.88 -6.37 0.15
N ASP A 52 -2.43 -7.63 0.17
CA ASP A 52 -2.76 -8.61 1.22
C ASP A 52 -2.24 -8.22 2.62
N LYS A 53 -1.24 -7.34 2.70
CA LYS A 53 -0.71 -6.80 3.96
C LYS A 53 -1.48 -5.56 4.44
N LEU A 54 -2.36 -4.99 3.61
CA LEU A 54 -3.16 -3.82 3.95
C LEU A 54 -4.54 -4.24 4.50
N PRO A 55 -5.23 -3.37 5.26
CA PRO A 55 -6.61 -3.60 5.64
C PRO A 55 -7.52 -3.79 4.43
N ASN A 56 -8.60 -4.54 4.62
CA ASN A 56 -9.47 -4.92 3.52
C ASN A 56 -10.23 -3.72 2.96
N GLU A 57 -10.86 -3.93 1.79
CA GLU A 57 -11.54 -2.86 1.07
C GLU A 57 -12.65 -2.18 1.89
N HIS A 58 -13.38 -2.93 2.74
CA HIS A 58 -14.43 -2.35 3.57
C HIS A 58 -13.86 -1.40 4.63
N GLU A 59 -12.76 -1.80 5.28
CA GLU A 59 -12.06 -0.98 6.26
C GLU A 59 -11.52 0.30 5.62
N ILE A 60 -10.90 0.18 4.44
CA ILE A 60 -10.37 1.31 3.68
C ILE A 60 -11.47 2.27 3.23
N ARG A 61 -12.61 1.75 2.76
CA ARG A 61 -13.75 2.56 2.32
C ARG A 61 -14.34 3.38 3.47
N ALA A 62 -14.36 2.84 4.68
CA ALA A 62 -14.89 3.51 5.86
C ALA A 62 -14.08 4.76 6.29
N ILE A 63 -12.83 4.91 5.83
CA ILE A 63 -12.01 6.09 6.13
C ILE A 63 -12.56 7.32 5.39
N ASP A 64 -13.01 8.34 6.13
CA ASP A 64 -13.37 9.64 5.55
C ASP A 64 -12.10 10.46 5.23
N LEU A 65 -11.69 10.43 3.95
CA LEU A 65 -10.46 11.09 3.50
C LEU A 65 -10.46 12.60 3.77
N ASN A 66 -11.60 13.28 3.56
CA ASN A 66 -11.67 14.73 3.74
C ASN A 66 -11.52 15.11 5.21
N ARG A 67 -12.15 14.34 6.09
CA ARG A 67 -12.00 14.51 7.54
C ARG A 67 -10.55 14.28 7.97
N GLU A 68 -9.91 13.23 7.47
CA GLU A 68 -8.53 12.89 7.81
C GLU A 68 -7.52 13.92 7.32
N LEU A 69 -7.66 14.43 6.09
CA LEU A 69 -6.79 15.49 5.57
C LEU A 69 -6.92 16.81 6.34
N ARG A 70 -8.13 17.14 6.80
CA ARG A 70 -8.35 18.31 7.67
C ARG A 70 -7.74 18.13 9.06
N ARG A 71 -7.67 16.90 9.56
CA ARG A 71 -7.02 16.57 10.83
C ARG A 71 -5.51 16.75 10.75
N THR A 72 -4.89 16.28 9.67
CA THR A 72 -3.44 16.43 9.45
C THR A 72 -3.03 17.86 9.16
N ALA A 73 -3.87 18.69 8.53
CA ALA A 73 -3.57 20.09 8.25
C ALA A 73 -3.65 21.02 9.48
N LYS A 74 -4.16 20.52 10.61
CA LYS A 74 -4.33 21.27 11.86
C LYS A 74 -3.32 20.88 12.95
N GLY A 75 -2.52 19.84 12.72
CA GLY A 75 -1.42 19.41 13.60
C GLY A 75 -0.10 19.89 13.06
#